data_AF-A0A6C0KAZ5-F1
#
_entry.id   AF-A0A6C0KAZ5-F1
#
_cell.length_a   1.000
_cell.length_b   1.000
_cell.length_c   1.000
_cell.angle_alpha   90.00
_cell.angle_beta   90.00
_cell.angle_gamma   90.00
#
_symmetry.space_group_name_H-M   'P 1'
#
loop_
_entity.id
_entity.type
_entity.pdbx_description
1 polymer ?
#
loop_
_entity_poly.entity_id
_entity_poly.type
_entity_poly.pdbx_seq_one_letter_code
_entity_poly.pdbx_strand_id
1 'polypeptide(L)'
;MATISLEAFDANLRGKYVQWIVTSSDNCSLPQGFQDQILSGHPNFQTTILILSKQDAKAWLLAYSWDLTFIPESNTDWSLLLSILQHMKKPILVVTTPQCKVPDAFWQKCITQSVPATTCVALRTTAADHSNALPTTLFYPPLQEYTEDEFVKFNQTLHPLLKAGLQTLDLRTLYKELRGSGASLCLSQIDSRMGYSPMWFYPEINGALRLHVSDLRKILRTVTERLAEAI
;
A
#
# COMPACT_ATOMS: atom_id res chain seq x y z
N MET A 1 23.68 25.46 -4.81
CA MET A 1 22.30 24.96 -4.71
C MET A 1 22.25 23.66 -5.48
N ALA A 2 22.03 22.53 -4.80
CA ALA A 2 21.81 21.27 -5.48
C ALA A 2 20.38 21.29 -6.04
N THR A 3 20.23 21.27 -7.36
CA THR A 3 18.94 21.14 -8.02
C THR A 3 18.45 19.71 -7.86
N ILE A 4 17.33 19.49 -7.18
CA ILE A 4 16.69 18.18 -7.10
C ILE A 4 15.76 18.06 -8.30
N SER A 5 16.08 17.17 -9.24
CA SER A 5 15.19 16.85 -10.36
C SER A 5 14.35 15.66 -9.97
N LEU A 6 13.03 15.84 -9.83
CA LEU A 6 12.10 14.75 -9.54
C LEU A 6 11.39 14.32 -10.83
N GLU A 7 11.45 13.02 -11.11
CA GLU A 7 10.74 12.41 -12.22
C GLU A 7 9.32 12.01 -11.79
N ALA A 8 8.38 12.01 -12.75
CA ALA A 8 7.05 11.50 -12.52
C ALA A 8 7.11 9.98 -12.37
N PHE A 9 6.39 9.43 -11.39
CA PHE A 9 6.30 7.98 -11.22
C PHE A 9 5.39 7.36 -12.29
N ASP A 10 5.96 6.48 -13.13
CA ASP A 10 5.26 5.73 -14.19
C ASP A 10 5.71 4.26 -14.27
N ALA A 11 6.10 3.68 -13.12
CA ALA A 11 6.68 2.35 -13.10
C ALA A 11 5.64 1.24 -12.87
N ASN A 12 5.88 0.07 -13.48
CA ASN A 12 5.01 -1.10 -13.31
C ASN A 12 5.23 -1.78 -11.95
N LEU A 13 4.20 -1.78 -11.11
CA LEU A 13 4.21 -2.36 -9.76
C LEU A 13 3.84 -3.85 -9.70
N ARG A 14 3.54 -4.49 -10.84
CA ARG A 14 3.11 -5.88 -10.90
C ARG A 14 4.18 -6.83 -10.36
N GLY A 15 3.79 -7.70 -9.45
CA GLY A 15 4.68 -8.68 -8.84
C GLY A 15 5.68 -8.09 -7.86
N LYS A 16 5.48 -6.85 -7.43
CA LYS A 16 6.35 -6.17 -6.46
C LYS A 16 5.70 -6.14 -5.09
N TYR A 17 6.54 -5.90 -4.09
CA TYR A 17 6.10 -5.52 -2.76
C TYR A 17 6.08 -3.99 -2.67
N VAL A 18 4.90 -3.43 -2.44
CA VAL A 18 4.64 -2.00 -2.38
C VAL A 18 4.13 -1.65 -1.00
N GLN A 19 4.62 -0.55 -0.44
CA GLN A 19 4.15 -0.04 0.82
C GLN A 19 3.48 1.32 0.61
N TRP A 20 2.31 1.50 1.21
CA TRP A 20 1.58 2.76 1.20
C TRP A 20 1.48 3.27 2.63
N ILE A 21 1.94 4.50 2.83
CA ILE A 21 1.73 5.19 4.09
C ILE A 21 0.33 5.80 4.08
N VAL A 22 -0.46 5.48 5.10
CA VAL A 22 -1.79 6.04 5.34
C VAL A 22 -1.74 6.96 6.55
N THR A 23 -2.53 8.03 6.53
CA THR A 23 -2.49 9.07 7.56
C THR A 23 -3.20 8.70 8.85
N SER A 24 -4.18 7.81 8.77
CA SER A 24 -4.85 7.25 9.94
C SER A 24 -5.20 5.78 9.73
N SER A 25 -5.16 5.00 10.82
CA SER A 25 -5.68 3.64 10.87
C SER A 25 -7.20 3.58 10.85
N ASP A 26 -7.87 4.68 11.20
CA ASP A 26 -9.32 4.74 11.36
C ASP A 26 -10.02 4.97 10.02
N ASN A 27 -9.31 5.58 9.06
CA ASN A 27 -9.83 5.76 7.71
C ASN A 27 -9.72 4.45 6.92
N CYS A 28 -10.84 3.76 6.77
CA CYS A 28 -10.93 2.47 6.11
C CYS A 28 -11.20 2.60 4.61
N SER A 29 -10.34 3.34 3.92
CA SER A 29 -10.41 3.53 2.46
C SER A 29 -9.05 3.29 1.82
N LEU A 30 -9.03 2.86 0.56
CA LEU A 30 -7.79 2.82 -0.20
C LEU A 30 -7.21 4.24 -0.36
N PRO A 31 -5.88 4.42 -0.28
CA PRO A 31 -5.25 5.73 -0.39
C PRO A 31 -5.45 6.32 -1.79
N GLN A 32 -5.39 7.65 -1.89
CA GLN A 32 -5.52 8.34 -3.17
C GLN A 32 -4.39 7.94 -4.13
N GLY A 33 -4.70 7.81 -5.42
CA GLY A 33 -3.78 7.27 -6.43
C GLY A 33 -3.63 5.74 -6.43
N PHE A 34 -4.17 5.01 -5.43
CA PHE A 34 -4.08 3.55 -5.40
C PHE A 34 -4.74 2.90 -6.63
N GLN A 35 -5.89 3.44 -7.03
CA GLN A 35 -6.61 2.98 -8.21
C GLN A 35 -5.72 3.07 -9.46
N ASP A 36 -5.10 4.23 -9.68
CA ASP A 36 -4.31 4.49 -10.88
C ASP A 36 -2.99 3.71 -10.86
N GLN A 37 -2.29 3.70 -9.73
CA GLN A 37 -0.95 3.12 -9.63
C GLN A 37 -0.96 1.58 -9.50
N ILE A 38 -1.99 1.01 -8.89
CA ILE A 38 -2.07 -0.44 -8.62
C ILE A 38 -3.16 -1.11 -9.47
N LEU A 39 -4.39 -0.61 -9.40
CA LEU A 39 -5.56 -1.33 -9.91
C LEU A 39 -5.75 -1.16 -11.42
N SER A 40 -5.39 -0.01 -11.99
CA SER A 40 -5.57 0.32 -13.41
C SER A 40 -4.57 -0.39 -14.35
N GLY A 41 -3.50 -0.97 -13.79
CA GLY A 41 -2.47 -1.63 -14.58
C GLY A 41 -2.99 -2.83 -15.37
N HIS A 42 -2.37 -3.13 -16.50
CA HIS A 42 -2.73 -4.28 -17.32
C HIS A 42 -1.68 -5.40 -17.21
N PRO A 43 -2.07 -6.69 -17.19
CA PRO A 43 -3.45 -7.19 -17.15
C PRO A 43 -4.13 -6.99 -15.78
N ASN A 44 -5.47 -6.94 -15.77
CA ASN A 44 -6.25 -6.85 -14.54
C ASN A 44 -5.95 -8.02 -13.59
N PHE A 45 -6.05 -7.75 -12.29
CA PHE A 45 -5.96 -8.79 -11.26
C PHE A 45 -7.11 -9.79 -11.43
N GLN A 46 -6.78 -11.08 -11.40
CA GLN A 46 -7.75 -12.18 -11.47
C GLN A 46 -8.29 -12.53 -10.08
N THR A 47 -7.49 -12.29 -9.04
CA THR A 47 -7.88 -12.46 -7.64
C THR A 47 -7.35 -11.29 -6.83
N THR A 48 -8.22 -10.68 -6.03
CA THR A 48 -7.91 -9.63 -5.07
C THR A 48 -8.19 -10.11 -3.66
N ILE A 49 -7.19 -9.97 -2.79
CA ILE A 49 -7.19 -10.56 -1.46
C ILE A 49 -6.94 -9.46 -0.43
N LEU A 50 -7.81 -9.36 0.55
CA LEU A 50 -7.61 -8.54 1.73
C LEU A 50 -7.12 -9.39 2.90
N ILE A 51 -6.11 -8.91 3.63
CA ILE A 51 -5.64 -9.51 4.86
C ILE A 51 -5.83 -8.51 6.01
N LEU A 52 -6.50 -8.96 7.05
CA LEU A 52 -6.90 -8.17 8.22
C LEU A 52 -6.27 -8.74 9.50
N SER A 53 -6.00 -7.86 10.47
CA SER A 53 -5.89 -8.24 11.87
C SER A 53 -7.27 -8.31 12.51
N LYS A 54 -7.38 -8.98 13.67
CA LYS A 54 -8.57 -8.88 14.54
C LYS A 54 -8.81 -7.47 15.07
N GLN A 55 -7.76 -6.66 15.15
CA GLN A 55 -7.82 -5.30 15.66
C GLN A 55 -8.25 -4.30 14.58
N ASP A 56 -8.11 -4.66 13.31
CA ASP A 56 -8.53 -3.80 12.20
C ASP A 56 -10.05 -3.68 12.15
N ALA A 57 -10.52 -2.48 11.79
CA ALA A 57 -11.94 -2.23 11.59
C ALA A 57 -12.48 -3.05 10.41
N LYS A 58 -13.65 -3.67 10.60
CA LYS A 58 -14.36 -4.41 9.54
C LYS A 58 -14.76 -3.53 8.34
N ALA A 59 -14.72 -2.21 8.48
CA ALA A 59 -15.00 -1.26 7.41
C ALA A 59 -14.03 -1.39 6.22
N TRP A 60 -12.83 -1.96 6.41
CA TRP A 60 -11.91 -2.30 5.31
C TRP A 60 -12.50 -3.26 4.26
N LEU A 61 -13.50 -4.06 4.65
CA LEU A 61 -14.26 -4.92 3.72
C LEU A 61 -15.07 -4.10 2.69
N LEU A 62 -15.38 -2.84 3.01
CA LEU A 62 -16.13 -1.93 2.16
C LEU A 62 -15.24 -1.04 1.30
N ALA A 63 -13.93 -1.02 1.55
CA ALA A 63 -12.98 -0.16 0.83
C ALA A 63 -12.85 -0.53 -0.67
N TYR A 64 -13.08 -1.80 -1.01
CA TYR A 64 -12.99 -2.33 -2.37
C TYR A 64 -13.75 -3.66 -2.46
N SER A 65 -14.11 -4.10 -3.66
CA SER A 65 -14.73 -5.41 -3.89
C SER A 65 -13.69 -6.53 -3.88
N TRP A 66 -13.30 -6.99 -2.69
CA TRP A 66 -12.34 -8.08 -2.51
C TRP A 66 -12.95 -9.44 -2.87
N ASP A 67 -12.18 -10.29 -3.56
CA ASP A 67 -12.62 -11.66 -3.87
C ASP A 67 -12.49 -12.58 -2.66
N LEU A 68 -11.41 -12.40 -1.89
CA LEU A 68 -11.13 -13.20 -0.70
C LEU A 68 -10.64 -12.32 0.45
N THR A 69 -10.92 -12.77 1.66
CA THR A 69 -10.48 -12.08 2.88
C THR A 69 -9.94 -13.10 3.87
N PHE A 70 -8.79 -12.80 4.49
CA PHE A 70 -8.16 -13.63 5.51
C PHE A 70 -7.92 -12.83 6.79
N ILE A 71 -8.10 -13.49 7.94
CA ILE A 71 -7.76 -12.97 9.27
C ILE A 71 -6.82 -13.98 9.94
N PRO A 72 -5.55 -14.07 9.51
CA PRO A 72 -4.60 -15.04 10.06
C PRO A 72 -4.25 -14.71 11.52
N GLU A 73 -4.29 -15.70 12.39
CA GLU A 73 -4.00 -15.55 13.82
C GLU A 73 -2.71 -16.24 14.26
N SER A 74 -2.31 -17.25 13.48
CA SER A 74 -1.18 -18.13 13.78
C SER A 74 -0.23 -18.27 12.59
N ASN A 75 1.00 -18.72 12.85
CA ASN A 75 1.96 -19.05 11.78
C ASN A 75 1.45 -20.17 10.85
N THR A 76 0.58 -21.04 11.35
CA THR A 76 -0.08 -22.07 10.54
C THR A 76 -1.03 -21.44 9.52
N ASP A 77 -1.78 -20.41 9.90
CA ASP A 77 -2.70 -19.70 8.99
C ASP A 77 -1.93 -18.98 7.89
N TRP A 78 -0.81 -18.34 8.23
CA TRP A 78 0.08 -17.72 7.25
C TRP A 78 0.65 -18.74 6.25
N SER A 79 0.98 -19.93 6.73
CA SER A 79 1.48 -21.02 5.88
C SER A 79 0.38 -21.56 4.97
N LEU A 80 -0.83 -21.74 5.50
CA LEU A 80 -2.00 -22.14 4.71
C LEU A 80 -2.32 -21.10 3.63
N LEU A 81 -2.29 -19.82 3.97
CA LEU A 81 -2.50 -18.73 3.02
C LEU A 81 -1.49 -18.79 1.87
N LEU A 82 -0.20 -18.99 2.17
CA LEU A 82 0.83 -19.17 1.14
C LEU A 82 0.55 -20.38 0.23
N SER A 83 0.10 -21.50 0.79
CA SER A 83 -0.28 -22.66 -0.01
C SER A 83 -1.48 -22.37 -0.92
N ILE A 84 -2.50 -21.66 -0.41
CA ILE A 84 -3.66 -21.28 -1.22
C ILE A 84 -3.23 -20.37 -2.37
N LEU A 85 -2.38 -19.36 -2.11
CA LEU A 85 -1.89 -18.43 -3.13
C LEU A 85 -1.22 -19.14 -4.32
N GLN A 86 -0.57 -20.28 -4.10
CA GLN A 86 0.06 -21.08 -5.16
C GLN A 86 -0.94 -21.68 -6.15
N HIS A 87 -2.18 -21.93 -5.72
CA HIS A 87 -3.21 -22.59 -6.52
C HIS A 87 -4.22 -21.61 -7.13
N MET A 88 -4.11 -20.31 -6.83
CA MET A 88 -5.01 -19.30 -7.36
C MET A 88 -4.66 -18.88 -8.79
N LYS A 89 -5.66 -18.34 -9.49
CA LYS A 89 -5.47 -17.75 -10.83
C LYS A 89 -4.71 -16.44 -10.71
N LYS A 90 -3.64 -16.33 -11.48
CA LYS A 90 -2.73 -15.17 -11.51
C LYS A 90 -3.11 -14.22 -12.65
N PRO A 91 -2.82 -12.90 -12.54
CA PRO A 91 -2.13 -12.20 -11.44
C PRO A 91 -3.00 -11.98 -10.20
N ILE A 92 -2.37 -12.02 -9.01
CA ILE A 92 -3.01 -11.88 -7.69
C ILE A 92 -2.60 -10.55 -7.07
N LEU A 93 -3.53 -9.85 -6.45
CA LEU A 93 -3.28 -8.70 -5.57
C LEU A 93 -3.54 -9.12 -4.12
N VAL A 94 -2.56 -8.89 -3.25
CA VAL A 94 -2.71 -9.07 -1.80
C VAL A 94 -2.53 -7.71 -1.14
N VAL A 95 -3.53 -7.26 -0.40
CA VAL A 95 -3.51 -6.00 0.36
C VAL A 95 -3.62 -6.30 1.84
N THR A 96 -2.69 -5.80 2.65
CA THR A 96 -2.75 -5.90 4.11
C THR A 96 -3.13 -4.56 4.71
N THR A 97 -3.98 -4.61 5.73
CA THR A 97 -4.43 -3.44 6.49
C THR A 97 -3.38 -2.92 7.49
N PRO A 98 -3.53 -1.67 7.98
CA PRO A 98 -2.50 -1.02 8.79
C PRO A 98 -2.07 -1.76 10.06
N GLN A 99 -3.01 -2.39 10.78
CA GLN A 99 -2.71 -3.07 12.04
C GLN A 99 -2.30 -4.54 11.85
N CYS A 100 -2.28 -5.02 10.60
CA CYS A 100 -1.91 -6.39 10.28
C CYS A 100 -0.38 -6.61 10.39
N LYS A 101 0.04 -7.43 11.36
CA LYS A 101 1.45 -7.82 11.55
C LYS A 101 1.79 -9.04 10.69
N VAL A 102 2.22 -8.79 9.47
CA VAL A 102 2.59 -9.84 8.51
C VAL A 102 4.04 -10.28 8.74
N PRO A 103 4.33 -11.59 8.87
CA PRO A 103 5.68 -12.11 9.01
C PRO A 103 6.57 -11.82 7.79
N ASP A 104 7.84 -11.49 8.01
CA ASP A 104 8.78 -11.21 6.91
C ASP A 104 8.94 -12.38 5.93
N ALA A 105 8.90 -13.62 6.46
CA ALA A 105 8.97 -14.84 5.66
C ALA A 105 7.78 -14.97 4.68
N PHE A 106 6.61 -14.42 5.02
CA PHE A 106 5.46 -14.40 4.13
C PHE A 106 5.72 -13.50 2.93
N TRP A 107 6.22 -12.28 3.17
CA TRP A 107 6.57 -11.34 2.11
C TRP A 107 7.64 -11.90 1.18
N GLN A 108 8.72 -12.43 1.76
CA GLN A 108 9.80 -13.04 0.98
C GLN A 108 9.27 -14.18 0.09
N LYS A 109 8.39 -15.04 0.60
CA LYS A 109 7.80 -16.14 -0.19
C LYS A 109 6.85 -15.64 -1.27
N CYS A 110 6.04 -14.63 -1.01
CA CYS A 110 5.16 -14.05 -2.02
C CYS A 110 5.94 -13.41 -3.18
N ILE A 111 7.06 -12.76 -2.88
CA ILE A 111 7.91 -12.09 -3.87
C ILE A 111 8.74 -13.12 -4.68
N THR A 112 9.24 -14.18 -4.03
CA THR A 112 10.11 -15.18 -4.66
C THR A 112 9.33 -16.26 -5.44
N GLN A 113 8.02 -16.39 -5.23
CA GLN A 113 7.18 -17.26 -6.05
C GLN A 113 7.01 -16.71 -7.47
N SER A 114 7.48 -17.47 -8.45
CA SER A 114 7.58 -17.07 -9.86
C SER A 114 6.23 -16.91 -10.60
N VAL A 115 6.32 -16.24 -11.75
CA VAL A 115 5.32 -15.56 -12.61
C VAL A 115 4.01 -16.32 -12.93
N PRO A 116 2.85 -15.64 -13.09
CA PRO A 116 2.65 -14.21 -12.80
C PRO A 116 2.74 -13.90 -11.30
N ALA A 117 3.58 -12.93 -10.96
CA ALA A 117 3.97 -12.68 -9.59
C ALA A 117 2.83 -12.03 -8.79
N THR A 118 2.68 -12.46 -7.54
CA THR A 118 1.75 -11.88 -6.58
C THR A 118 2.19 -10.45 -6.30
N THR A 119 1.28 -9.50 -6.52
CA THR A 119 1.52 -8.10 -6.13
C THR A 119 1.12 -7.95 -4.68
N CYS A 120 2.07 -7.54 -3.85
CA CYS A 120 1.89 -7.41 -2.42
C CYS A 120 1.85 -5.94 -2.04
N VAL A 121 0.80 -5.52 -1.36
CA VAL A 121 0.61 -4.16 -0.89
C VAL A 121 0.45 -4.17 0.62
N ALA A 122 1.28 -3.42 1.32
CA ALA A 122 1.09 -3.14 2.74
C ALA A 122 0.63 -1.70 2.96
N LEU A 123 -0.58 -1.52 3.49
CA LEU A 123 -1.02 -0.25 4.05
C LEU A 123 -0.41 -0.12 5.45
N ARG A 124 0.22 1.02 5.77
CA ARG A 124 0.91 1.23 7.05
C ARG A 124 0.68 2.65 7.55
N THR A 125 0.45 2.81 8.85
CA THR A 125 0.49 4.12 9.50
C THR A 125 1.93 4.50 9.85
N THR A 126 2.17 5.79 10.07
CA THR A 126 3.47 6.29 10.52
C THR A 126 3.90 5.76 11.89
N ALA A 127 2.92 5.35 12.72
CA ALA A 127 3.15 4.78 14.05
C ALA A 127 3.32 3.25 14.06
N ALA A 128 3.15 2.55 12.93
CA ALA A 128 3.19 1.09 12.90
C ALA A 128 4.63 0.55 12.85
N ASP A 129 4.87 -0.59 13.50
CA ASP A 129 6.11 -1.35 13.37
C ASP A 129 6.36 -1.69 11.90
N HIS A 130 7.50 -1.24 11.36
CA HIS A 130 7.89 -1.57 10.00
C HIS A 130 8.36 -3.03 9.93
N SER A 131 7.88 -3.77 8.92
CA SER A 131 8.42 -5.08 8.58
C SER A 131 9.90 -4.97 8.19
N ASN A 132 10.72 -5.99 8.45
CA ASN A 132 12.08 -6.02 7.90
C ASN A 132 12.08 -6.31 6.39
N ALA A 133 10.96 -6.78 5.83
CA ALA A 133 10.80 -6.89 4.39
C ALA A 133 10.97 -5.51 3.72
N LEU A 134 11.89 -5.43 2.76
CA LEU A 134 12.22 -4.20 2.03
C LEU A 134 11.20 -3.98 0.88
N PRO A 135 10.38 -2.92 0.91
CA PRO A 135 9.43 -2.64 -0.16
C PRO A 135 10.15 -2.16 -1.43
N THR A 136 9.76 -2.63 -2.60
CA THR A 136 10.30 -2.11 -3.88
C THR A 136 9.94 -0.64 -4.07
N THR A 137 8.74 -0.25 -3.65
CA THR A 137 8.22 1.12 -3.79
C THR A 137 7.46 1.52 -2.53
N LEU A 138 7.66 2.75 -2.08
CA LEU A 138 7.02 3.36 -0.92
C LEU A 138 6.27 4.63 -1.35
N PHE A 139 4.96 4.66 -1.12
CA PHE A 139 4.09 5.80 -1.43
C PHE A 139 3.76 6.58 -0.17
N TYR A 140 3.90 7.90 -0.25
CA TYR A 140 3.44 8.84 0.76
C TYR A 140 2.09 9.43 0.36
N PRO A 141 1.20 9.73 1.34
CA PRO A 141 0.03 10.53 1.08
C PRO A 141 0.46 12.00 0.85
N PRO A 142 -0.49 12.87 0.45
CA PRO A 142 -0.20 14.30 0.26
C PRO A 142 0.55 14.88 1.47
N LEU A 143 1.71 15.49 1.22
CA LEU A 143 2.59 15.98 2.30
C LEU A 143 2.00 17.17 3.08
N GLN A 144 0.85 17.68 2.64
CA GLN A 144 0.07 18.68 3.37
C GLN A 144 -0.49 18.12 4.69
N GLU A 145 -0.67 16.80 4.79
CA GLU A 145 -1.20 16.13 5.98
C GLU A 145 -0.17 15.98 7.11
N TYR A 146 1.11 16.27 6.85
CA TYR A 146 2.19 16.18 7.83
C TYR A 146 2.86 17.53 8.05
N THR A 147 3.41 17.75 9.23
CA THR A 147 4.41 18.80 9.48
C THR A 147 5.79 18.37 8.93
N GLU A 148 6.67 19.34 8.67
CA GLU A 148 8.05 19.07 8.22
C GLU A 148 8.79 18.16 9.22
N ASP A 149 8.62 18.41 10.52
CA ASP A 149 9.27 17.63 11.58
C ASP A 149 8.73 16.20 11.68
N GLU A 150 7.42 15.99 11.51
CA GLU A 150 6.83 14.65 11.47
C GLU A 150 7.35 13.87 10.26
N PHE A 151 7.42 14.50 9.09
CA PHE A 151 7.95 13.89 7.89
C PHE A 151 9.42 13.48 8.06
N VAL A 152 10.26 14.36 8.60
CA VAL A 152 11.67 14.04 8.85
C VAL A 152 11.82 12.93 9.90
N LYS A 153 11.09 13.00 11.01
CA LYS A 153 11.13 11.97 12.07
C LYS A 153 10.68 10.61 11.54
N PHE A 154 9.61 10.57 10.76
CA PHE A 154 9.11 9.34 10.16
C PHE A 154 10.14 8.70 9.23
N ASN A 155 10.80 9.48 8.37
CA ASN A 155 11.85 8.94 7.49
C ASN A 155 13.07 8.39 8.25
N GLN A 156 13.28 8.78 9.51
CA GLN A 156 14.36 8.25 10.35
C GLN A 156 14.05 6.89 10.97
N THR A 157 12.76 6.52 11.09
CA THR A 157 12.28 5.25 11.65
C THR A 157 12.08 4.17 10.59
N LEU A 158 12.21 4.52 9.30
CA LEU A 158 12.16 3.56 8.20
C LEU A 158 13.28 2.52 8.27
N HIS A 159 13.10 1.44 7.50
CA HIS A 159 14.08 0.37 7.37
C HIS A 159 15.50 0.92 7.08
N PRO A 160 16.57 0.37 7.68
CA PRO A 160 17.92 0.93 7.55
C PRO A 160 18.41 1.11 6.11
N LEU A 161 18.05 0.19 5.21
CA LEU A 161 18.39 0.29 3.78
C LEU A 161 17.65 1.42 3.06
N LEU A 162 16.39 1.68 3.43
CA LEU A 162 15.63 2.84 2.94
C LEU A 162 16.27 4.14 3.44
N LYS A 163 16.63 4.17 4.72
CA LYS A 163 17.30 5.32 5.35
C LYS A 163 18.63 5.66 4.69
N ALA A 164 19.45 4.66 4.36
CA ALA A 164 20.72 4.87 3.66
C ALA A 164 20.53 5.52 2.27
N GLY A 165 19.50 5.10 1.52
CA GLY A 165 19.15 5.72 0.25
C GLY A 165 18.62 7.14 0.39
N LEU A 166 17.94 7.45 1.49
CA LEU A 166 17.38 8.78 1.79
C LEU A 166 18.41 9.76 2.36
N GLN A 167 19.51 9.28 2.97
CA GLN A 167 20.55 10.13 3.56
C GLN A 167 21.24 11.05 2.56
N THR A 168 21.24 10.69 1.28
CA THR A 168 21.81 11.50 0.20
C THR A 168 20.86 12.60 -0.27
N LEU A 169 19.58 12.55 0.14
CA LEU A 169 18.54 13.46 -0.29
C LEU A 169 18.25 14.53 0.78
N ASP A 170 18.04 15.77 0.35
CA ASP A 170 17.56 16.83 1.23
C ASP A 170 16.04 16.72 1.41
N LEU A 171 15.64 15.93 2.41
CA LEU A 171 14.24 15.68 2.77
C LEU A 171 13.44 16.97 3.05
N ARG A 172 14.09 18.02 3.59
CA ARG A 172 13.40 19.28 3.91
C ARG A 172 13.04 20.05 2.65
N THR A 173 13.98 20.10 1.69
CA THR A 173 13.74 20.73 0.39
C THR A 173 12.68 19.96 -0.40
N LEU A 174 12.77 18.62 -0.44
CA LEU A 174 11.75 17.76 -1.04
C LEU A 174 10.36 18.01 -0.46
N TYR A 175 10.26 18.07 0.86
CA TYR A 175 9.00 18.33 1.55
C TYR A 175 8.41 19.68 1.14
N LYS A 176 9.21 20.75 1.10
CA LYS A 176 8.73 22.11 0.76
C LYS A 176 8.27 22.21 -0.69
N GLU A 177 9.03 21.64 -1.63
CA GLU A 177 8.68 21.68 -3.05
C GLU A 177 7.41 20.89 -3.35
N LEU A 178 7.33 19.64 -2.88
CA LEU A 178 6.17 18.77 -3.10
C LEU A 178 4.92 19.27 -2.38
N ARG A 179 5.07 19.79 -1.16
CA ARG A 179 3.94 20.41 -0.44
C ARG A 179 3.43 21.65 -1.18
N GLY A 180 4.33 22.47 -1.71
CA GLY A 180 3.98 23.67 -2.48
C GLY A 180 3.27 23.37 -3.81
N SER A 181 3.61 22.25 -4.45
CA SER A 181 2.98 21.81 -5.70
C SER A 181 1.73 20.95 -5.52
N GLY A 182 1.44 20.48 -4.30
CA GLY A 182 0.35 19.55 -4.03
C GLY A 182 0.60 18.12 -4.53
N ALA A 183 1.85 17.79 -4.86
CA ALA A 183 2.24 16.46 -5.29
C ALA A 183 2.56 15.54 -4.10
N SER A 184 2.39 14.24 -4.32
CA SER A 184 2.77 13.20 -3.36
C SER A 184 4.16 12.63 -3.68
N LEU A 185 4.86 12.18 -2.65
CA LEU A 185 6.18 11.56 -2.78
C LEU A 185 6.05 10.05 -3.00
N CYS A 186 6.83 9.54 -3.94
CA CYS A 186 7.07 8.12 -4.14
C CYS A 186 8.57 7.85 -4.04
N LEU A 187 8.98 6.82 -3.29
CA LEU A 187 10.35 6.34 -3.28
C LEU A 187 10.36 4.96 -3.94
N SER A 188 11.09 4.81 -5.04
CA SER A 188 11.11 3.54 -5.79
C SER A 188 12.51 3.04 -6.05
N GLN A 189 12.71 1.74 -5.92
CA GLN A 189 13.90 1.03 -6.42
C GLN A 189 13.74 0.59 -7.87
N ILE A 190 12.54 0.72 -8.45
CA ILE A 190 12.32 0.36 -9.85
C ILE A 190 13.15 1.31 -10.71
N ASP A 191 13.98 0.73 -11.57
CA ASP A 191 14.93 1.40 -12.47
C ASP A 191 16.13 2.11 -11.83
N SER A 192 16.26 2.08 -10.50
CA SER A 192 17.43 2.63 -9.81
C SER A 192 18.52 1.58 -9.58
N ARG A 193 19.72 1.84 -10.10
CA ARG A 193 20.91 1.00 -9.87
C ARG A 193 21.55 1.23 -8.49
N MET A 194 21.20 2.33 -7.81
CA MET A 194 21.94 2.86 -6.65
C MET A 194 21.03 3.13 -5.42
N GLY A 195 19.91 2.42 -5.28
CA GLY A 195 19.01 2.55 -4.12
C GLY A 195 17.64 3.11 -4.48
N TYR A 196 16.98 3.82 -3.56
CA TYR A 196 15.68 4.43 -3.85
C TYR A 196 15.85 5.77 -4.57
N SER A 197 15.14 5.94 -5.69
CA SER A 197 15.02 7.22 -6.38
C SER A 197 13.73 7.93 -5.90
N PRO A 198 13.79 9.22 -5.53
CA PRO A 198 12.61 10.00 -5.23
C PRO A 198 11.90 10.40 -6.53
N MET A 199 10.60 10.14 -6.58
CA MET A 199 9.72 10.46 -7.70
C MET A 199 8.47 11.14 -7.15
N TRP A 200 7.77 11.87 -8.00
CA TRP A 200 6.50 12.50 -7.64
C TRP A 200 5.34 11.84 -8.38
N PHE A 201 4.15 11.90 -7.79
CA PHE A 201 2.91 11.56 -8.48
C PHE A 201 1.78 12.45 -7.98
N TYR A 202 0.77 12.69 -8.82
CA TYR A 202 -0.45 13.34 -8.37
C TYR A 202 -1.43 12.28 -7.87
N PRO A 203 -1.90 12.38 -6.62
CA PRO A 203 -2.90 11.46 -6.09
C PRO A 203 -4.29 11.67 -6.71
N GLU A 204 -4.54 12.83 -7.35
CA GLU A 204 -5.86 13.29 -7.79
C GLU A 204 -6.25 12.96 -9.25
N ILE A 205 -5.74 11.88 -9.86
CA ILE A 205 -6.28 11.46 -11.18
C ILE A 205 -7.51 10.56 -11.05
N ASN A 206 -7.76 9.93 -9.90
CA ASN A 206 -9.08 9.50 -9.46
C ASN A 206 -9.11 9.37 -7.94
N GLY A 207 -9.60 10.42 -7.26
CA GLY A 207 -10.14 10.26 -5.92
C GLY A 207 -11.22 9.18 -5.97
N ALA A 208 -10.89 7.98 -5.49
CA ALA A 208 -11.75 6.81 -5.48
C ALA A 208 -12.94 7.03 -4.53
N LEU A 209 -13.92 7.81 -4.98
CA LEU A 209 -15.26 7.95 -4.40
C LEU A 209 -16.27 8.40 -5.49
N ARG A 210 -16.11 7.97 -6.73
CA ARG A 210 -17.28 7.80 -7.60
C ARG A 210 -17.91 6.46 -7.24
N LEU A 211 -18.58 6.42 -6.08
CA LEU A 211 -19.43 5.28 -5.73
C LEU A 211 -20.43 5.10 -6.87
N HIS A 212 -20.25 4.07 -7.68
CA HIS A 212 -21.24 3.74 -8.68
C HIS A 212 -22.49 3.28 -7.92
N VAL A 213 -23.69 3.53 -8.45
CA VAL A 213 -24.96 3.16 -7.77
C VAL A 213 -24.99 1.66 -7.43
N SER A 214 -24.29 0.83 -8.20
CA SER A 214 -24.07 -0.60 -7.94
C SER A 214 -23.26 -0.88 -6.68
N ASP A 215 -22.24 -0.08 -6.40
CA ASP A 215 -21.37 -0.24 -5.22
C ASP A 215 -22.12 0.21 -3.97
N LEU A 216 -22.90 1.29 -4.08
CA LEU A 216 -23.83 1.75 -3.04
C LEU A 216 -24.88 0.68 -2.69
N ARG A 217 -25.45 -0.01 -3.69
CA ARG A 217 -26.38 -1.13 -3.46
C ARG A 217 -25.70 -2.32 -2.79
N LYS A 218 -24.47 -2.65 -3.18
CA LYS A 218 -23.70 -3.72 -2.53
C LYS A 218 -23.37 -3.37 -1.09
N ILE A 219 -22.88 -2.16 -0.82
CA ILE A 219 -22.59 -1.68 0.54
C ILE A 219 -23.86 -1.74 1.39
N LEU A 220 -24.98 -1.20 0.90
CA LEU A 220 -26.25 -1.25 1.61
C LEU A 220 -26.67 -2.69 1.90
N ARG A 221 -26.62 -3.58 0.90
CA ARG A 221 -26.94 -5.00 1.07
C ARG A 221 -26.07 -5.67 2.13
N THR A 222 -24.76 -5.47 2.08
CA THR A 222 -23.81 -6.02 3.06
C THR A 222 -24.10 -5.50 4.47
N VAL A 223 -24.41 -4.20 4.61
CA VAL A 223 -24.78 -3.61 5.90
C VAL A 223 -26.09 -4.22 6.41
N THR A 224 -27.11 -4.38 5.56
CA THR A 224 -28.39 -4.99 5.95
C THR A 224 -28.25 -6.45 6.36
N GLU A 225 -27.47 -7.24 5.60
CA GLU A 225 -27.19 -8.64 5.91
C GLU A 225 -26.45 -8.78 7.25
N ARG A 226 -25.46 -7.91 7.52
CA ARG A 226 -24.71 -7.93 8.78
C ARG A 226 -25.48 -7.41 9.99
N LEU A 227 -26.39 -6.45 9.79
CA LEU A 227 -27.30 -6.01 10.85
C LEU A 227 -28.32 -7.10 11.21
N ALA A 228 -28.78 -7.86 10.22
CA ALA A 228 -29.69 -8.98 10.43
C ALA A 228 -29.05 -10.15 11.19
N GLU A 229 -27.72 -10.35 11.07
CA GLU A 229 -26.97 -11.35 11.85
C GLU A 229 -26.75 -10.94 13.32
N ALA A 230 -26.97 -9.66 13.67
CA ALA A 230 -26.71 -9.12 15.01
C ALA A 230 -27.97 -9.05 15.91
N ILE A 231 -29.13 -9.48 15.40
CA ILE A 231 -30.42 -9.60 16.11
C ILE A 231 -30.72 -11.08 16.32
#